data_AF-A0A0G2AH95-F1
#
_entry.id   AF-A0A0G2AH95-F1
#
_cell.length_a   1.000
_cell.length_b   1.000
_cell.length_c   1.000
_cell.angle_alpha   90.00
_cell.angle_beta   90.00
_cell.angle_gamma   90.00
#
_symmetry.space_group_name_H-M   'P 1'
#
loop_
_entity.id
_entity.type
_entity.pdbx_description
1 polymer ?
#
loop_
_entity_poly.entity_id
_entity_poly.type
_entity_poly.pdbx_seq_one_letter_code
_entity_poly.pdbx_strand_id
1 'polypeptide(L)'
;MRRLLLATAVFALSLTPSFAQEVKKNDMIPSVEGMWLNVQNAESLSTLFYKWTQNEVCMTKIGGTITVAGITDDGRVLVLYRNEQFSGTIVRCPNGTAAFISTERWFAAMDEGRQQTIKQEEAKKDKDLARELLKQFNK
;
A
#
# COMPACT_ATOMS: atom_id res chain seq x y z
N MET A 1 -22.05 9.92 -58.50
CA MET A 1 -22.28 10.11 -57.05
C MET A 1 -22.29 8.74 -56.38
N ARG A 2 -21.17 8.34 -55.74
CA ARG A 2 -21.07 7.08 -54.98
C ARG A 2 -21.12 7.43 -53.50
N ARG A 3 -22.20 7.04 -52.81
CA ARG A 3 -22.32 7.18 -51.36
C ARG A 3 -21.62 5.99 -50.70
N LEU A 4 -20.49 6.27 -50.03
CA LEU A 4 -19.87 5.35 -49.08
C LEU A 4 -20.82 5.21 -47.87
N LEU A 5 -21.28 3.99 -47.59
CA LEU A 5 -21.87 3.64 -46.30
C LEU A 5 -20.72 3.19 -45.39
N LEU A 6 -20.33 4.05 -44.45
CA LEU A 6 -19.48 3.65 -43.33
C LEU A 6 -20.33 2.83 -42.36
N ALA A 7 -20.01 1.55 -42.26
CA ALA A 7 -20.48 0.70 -41.16
C ALA A 7 -19.74 1.11 -39.87
N THR A 8 -20.44 1.76 -38.96
CA THR A 8 -20.00 1.97 -37.58
C THR A 8 -20.11 0.66 -36.82
N ALA A 9 -19.05 -0.13 -36.83
CA ALA A 9 -18.87 -1.21 -35.86
C ALA A 9 -18.61 -0.56 -34.49
N VAL A 10 -19.65 -0.47 -33.66
CA VAL A 10 -19.52 -0.12 -32.25
C VAL A 10 -18.86 -1.32 -31.56
N PHE A 11 -17.54 -1.25 -31.43
CA PHE A 11 -16.79 -2.13 -30.54
C PHE A 11 -17.15 -1.74 -29.10
N ALA A 12 -18.22 -2.34 -28.58
CA ALA A 12 -18.45 -2.42 -27.15
C ALA A 12 -17.40 -3.37 -26.56
N LEU A 13 -16.19 -2.85 -26.32
CA LEU A 13 -15.24 -3.46 -25.40
C LEU A 13 -15.88 -3.40 -24.01
N SER A 14 -16.61 -4.45 -23.66
CA SER A 14 -17.00 -4.75 -22.30
C SER A 14 -15.71 -4.88 -21.48
N LEU A 15 -15.30 -3.77 -20.87
CA LEU A 15 -14.39 -3.76 -19.73
C LEU A 15 -15.10 -4.52 -18.61
N THR A 16 -14.82 -5.81 -18.49
CA THR A 16 -15.05 -6.54 -17.25
C THR A 16 -13.80 -6.43 -16.39
N PRO A 17 -13.73 -5.56 -15.36
CA PRO A 17 -12.77 -5.75 -14.30
C PRO A 17 -13.44 -6.67 -13.28
N SER A 18 -13.43 -7.97 -13.54
CA SER A 18 -13.79 -8.98 -12.55
C SER A 18 -12.59 -9.89 -12.32
N PHE A 19 -11.44 -9.29 -12.03
CA PHE A 19 -10.46 -9.99 -11.22
C PHE A 19 -10.93 -9.80 -9.78
N ALA A 20 -11.75 -10.73 -9.28
CA ALA A 20 -11.86 -10.93 -7.85
C ALA A 20 -10.49 -11.44 -7.40
N GLN A 21 -9.55 -10.51 -7.18
CA GLN A 21 -8.24 -10.85 -6.66
C GLN A 21 -8.49 -11.40 -5.26
N GLU A 22 -8.17 -12.67 -5.05
CA GLU A 22 -8.34 -13.33 -3.76
C GLU A 22 -7.13 -13.01 -2.87
N VAL A 23 -7.36 -12.71 -1.59
CA VAL A 23 -6.28 -12.51 -0.61
C VAL A 23 -5.68 -13.86 -0.28
N LYS A 24 -4.36 -13.97 -0.29
CA LYS A 24 -3.64 -15.21 0.04
C LYS A 24 -2.60 -14.98 1.12
N LYS A 25 -2.28 -16.05 1.84
CA LYS A 25 -1.17 -16.05 2.78
C LYS A 25 0.13 -15.68 2.06
N ASN A 26 0.94 -14.83 2.70
CA ASN A 26 2.15 -14.23 2.18
C ASN A 26 1.95 -13.20 1.07
N ASP A 27 0.71 -12.77 0.77
CA ASP A 27 0.53 -11.58 -0.04
C ASP A 27 1.17 -10.37 0.68
N MET A 28 1.85 -9.54 -0.10
CA MET A 28 2.63 -8.42 0.41
C MET A 28 2.24 -7.15 -0.31
N ILE A 29 2.05 -6.08 0.46
CA ILE A 29 1.80 -4.76 -0.10
C ILE A 29 2.79 -3.76 0.51
N PRO A 30 3.26 -2.78 -0.27
CA PRO A 30 3.97 -1.65 0.30
C PRO A 30 3.05 -0.98 1.31
N SER A 31 3.57 -0.65 2.48
CA SER A 31 2.74 -0.02 3.49
C SER A 31 2.39 1.41 3.08
N VAL A 32 1.09 1.68 3.06
CA VAL A 32 0.55 3.01 2.88
C VAL A 32 0.89 3.85 4.11
N GLU A 33 1.34 5.09 3.93
CA GLU A 33 1.44 6.00 5.08
C GLU A 33 0.05 6.37 5.61
N GLY A 34 -0.13 6.33 6.94
CA GLY A 34 -1.38 6.74 7.56
C GLY A 34 -2.39 5.62 7.82
N MET A 35 -2.10 4.38 7.42
CA MET A 35 -2.98 3.26 7.72
C MET A 35 -2.89 2.90 9.21
N TRP A 36 -4.05 2.89 9.86
CA TRP A 36 -4.18 2.54 11.26
C TRP A 36 -4.25 1.02 11.44
N LEU A 37 -3.44 0.48 12.36
CA LEU A 37 -3.43 -0.93 12.73
C LEU A 37 -3.66 -1.08 14.23
N ASN A 38 -4.52 -2.02 14.61
CA ASN A 38 -4.70 -2.41 16.00
C ASN A 38 -3.54 -3.31 16.43
N VAL A 39 -2.80 -2.89 17.45
CA VAL A 39 -1.68 -3.63 18.01
C VAL A 39 -2.24 -4.79 18.83
N GLN A 40 -2.25 -6.00 18.26
CA GLN A 40 -2.69 -7.19 18.99
C GLN A 40 -1.55 -7.92 19.71
N ASN A 41 -0.29 -7.56 19.41
CA ASN A 41 0.87 -8.20 19.99
C ASN A 41 1.97 -7.17 20.28
N ALA A 42 1.88 -6.54 21.46
CA ALA A 42 2.89 -5.64 21.97
C ALA A 42 4.03 -6.35 22.72
N GLU A 43 3.74 -7.51 23.33
CA GLU A 43 4.63 -8.12 24.33
C GLU A 43 5.64 -9.14 23.76
N SER A 44 5.38 -9.79 22.61
CA SER A 44 6.33 -10.80 22.08
C SER A 44 7.42 -10.25 21.14
N LEU A 45 7.54 -8.92 21.04
CA LEU A 45 8.53 -8.20 20.21
C LEU A 45 9.30 -7.16 21.02
N SER A 46 9.60 -7.46 22.28
CA SER A 46 10.35 -6.62 23.21
C SER A 46 11.78 -6.35 22.72
N THR A 47 11.93 -5.42 21.79
CA THR A 47 13.20 -4.76 21.50
C THR A 47 12.92 -3.28 21.27
N LEU A 48 13.24 -2.50 22.30
CA LEU A 48 13.42 -1.03 22.32
C LEU A 48 12.20 -0.17 22.76
N PHE A 49 12.24 0.20 24.04
CA PHE A 49 11.84 1.47 24.66
C PHE A 49 10.38 1.97 24.68
N TYR A 50 9.37 1.24 24.21
CA TYR A 50 7.96 1.62 24.44
C TYR A 50 7.09 0.43 24.88
N LYS A 51 6.38 0.58 26.00
CA LYS A 51 5.35 -0.37 26.46
C LYS A 51 4.04 -0.02 25.74
N TRP A 52 3.62 -0.84 24.78
CA TRP A 52 2.31 -0.70 24.14
C TRP A 52 1.29 -1.57 24.90
N THR A 53 0.09 -1.06 25.11
CA THR A 53 -1.03 -1.83 25.69
C THR A 53 -1.84 -2.54 24.60
N GLN A 54 -2.44 -3.69 24.93
CA GLN A 54 -3.35 -4.38 24.02
C GLN A 54 -4.48 -3.42 23.60
N ASN A 55 -4.82 -3.40 22.30
CA ASN A 55 -5.81 -2.51 21.67
C ASN A 55 -5.35 -1.07 21.43
N GLU A 56 -4.08 -0.74 21.60
CA GLU A 56 -3.56 0.50 21.04
C GLU A 56 -3.57 0.48 19.51
N VAL A 57 -3.79 1.65 18.93
CA VAL A 57 -3.76 1.82 17.47
C VAL A 57 -2.47 2.54 17.11
N CYS A 58 -1.78 2.01 16.11
CA CYS A 58 -0.57 2.60 15.56
C CYS A 58 -0.77 2.96 14.09
N MET A 59 0.09 3.83 13.57
CA MET A 59 0.04 4.26 12.18
C MET A 59 1.23 3.73 11.39
N THR A 60 0.99 3.19 10.20
CA THR A 60 2.05 2.77 9.27
C THR A 60 2.69 3.95 8.57
N LYS A 61 3.91 3.75 8.07
CA LYS A 61 4.69 4.72 7.30
C LYS A 61 5.13 4.15 5.97
N ILE A 62 5.29 5.01 4.96
CA ILE A 62 5.94 4.67 3.69
C ILE A 62 7.29 3.98 3.95
N GLY A 63 7.63 3.01 3.10
CA GLY A 63 8.87 2.25 3.18
C GLY A 63 8.78 0.99 4.04
N GLY A 64 7.66 0.76 4.72
CA GLY A 64 7.35 -0.53 5.32
C GLY A 64 6.66 -1.49 4.36
N THR A 65 6.38 -2.69 4.85
CA THR A 65 5.66 -3.74 4.14
C THR A 65 4.64 -4.38 5.07
N ILE A 66 3.44 -4.62 4.54
CA ILE A 66 2.38 -5.35 5.24
C ILE A 66 2.27 -6.70 4.55
N THR A 67 2.37 -7.77 5.33
CA THR A 67 2.33 -9.16 4.83
C THR A 67 1.16 -9.92 5.44
N VAL A 68 0.40 -10.64 4.64
CA VAL A 68 -0.66 -11.53 5.14
C VAL A 68 -0.02 -12.74 5.83
N ALA A 69 -0.23 -12.88 7.13
CA ALA A 69 0.21 -14.04 7.90
C ALA A 69 -0.82 -15.18 7.92
N GLY A 70 -2.10 -14.84 7.79
CA GLY A 70 -3.19 -15.81 7.78
C GLY A 70 -4.53 -15.16 7.47
N ILE A 71 -5.51 -16.00 7.13
CA ILE A 71 -6.89 -15.60 6.86
C ILE A 71 -7.77 -16.52 7.69
N THR A 72 -8.72 -15.94 8.41
CA THR A 72 -9.67 -16.69 9.23
C THR A 72 -10.86 -17.17 8.39
N ASP A 73 -11.59 -18.16 8.89
CA ASP A 73 -12.77 -18.71 8.19
C ASP A 73 -13.88 -17.66 7.97
N ASP A 74 -13.94 -16.62 8.81
CA ASP A 74 -14.84 -15.47 8.68
C ASP A 74 -14.27 -14.33 7.80
N GLY A 75 -13.17 -14.57 7.08
CA GLY A 75 -12.63 -13.66 6.07
C GLY A 75 -11.85 -12.46 6.61
N ARG A 76 -11.40 -12.51 7.87
CA ARG A 76 -10.48 -11.51 8.44
C ARG A 76 -9.04 -11.87 8.11
N VAL A 77 -8.26 -10.87 7.77
CA VAL A 77 -6.87 -11.01 7.32
C VAL A 77 -5.96 -10.63 8.47
N LEU A 78 -5.18 -11.59 8.98
CA LEU A 78 -4.09 -11.33 9.90
C LEU A 78 -2.90 -10.80 9.10
N VAL A 79 -2.43 -9.61 9.43
CA VAL A 79 -1.28 -8.98 8.77
C VAL A 79 -0.14 -8.71 9.74
N LEU A 80 1.08 -8.71 9.21
CA LEU A 80 2.30 -8.32 9.89
C LEU A 80 2.91 -7.09 9.21
N TYR A 81 3.24 -6.07 10.00
CA TYR A 81 3.94 -4.88 9.54
C TYR A 81 5.44 -4.99 9.81
N ARG A 82 6.27 -4.65 8.82
CA ARG A 82 7.72 -4.48 8.97
C ARG A 82 8.18 -3.18 8.31
N ASN A 83 9.06 -2.45 8.97
CA ASN A 83 9.71 -1.24 8.46
C ASN A 83 11.21 -1.28 8.79
N GLU A 84 12.03 -1.49 7.77
CA GLU A 84 13.47 -1.68 7.95
C GLU A 84 14.24 -0.36 8.11
N GLN A 85 13.58 0.80 8.04
CA GLN A 85 14.26 2.07 7.76
C GLN A 85 14.19 3.15 8.85
N PHE A 86 13.67 2.91 10.07
CA PHE A 86 13.30 4.05 10.91
C PHE A 86 13.72 4.12 12.39
N SER A 87 14.14 5.34 12.78
CA SER A 87 14.38 5.86 14.13
C SER A 87 13.70 7.25 14.29
N GLY A 88 12.77 7.41 15.25
CA GLY A 88 12.13 8.71 15.57
C GLY A 88 10.78 8.64 16.31
N THR A 89 10.25 9.80 16.74
CA THR A 89 9.37 9.97 17.93
C THR A 89 7.84 10.05 17.71
N ILE A 90 7.32 9.91 16.49
CA ILE A 90 5.86 9.87 16.22
C ILE A 90 5.34 8.46 16.54
N VAL A 91 4.13 8.35 17.10
CA VAL A 91 3.38 7.09 17.27
C VAL A 91 3.32 6.35 15.93
N ARG A 92 4.11 5.28 15.82
CA ARG A 92 4.28 4.47 14.61
C ARG A 92 4.12 3.01 14.98
N CYS A 93 3.62 2.21 14.04
CA CYS A 93 3.56 0.77 14.24
C CYS A 93 4.97 0.20 14.45
N PRO A 94 5.22 -0.50 15.58
CA PRO A 94 6.47 -1.22 15.78
C PRO A 94 6.70 -2.28 14.69
N ASN A 95 7.97 -2.61 14.46
CA ASN A 95 8.31 -3.74 13.62
C ASN A 95 7.74 -5.03 14.21
N GLY A 96 7.10 -5.82 13.35
CA GLY A 96 6.41 -7.05 13.72
C GLY A 96 4.98 -6.85 14.24
N THR A 97 4.43 -5.63 14.18
CA THR A 97 3.02 -5.39 14.57
C THR A 97 2.10 -6.37 13.85
N ALA A 98 1.33 -7.13 14.63
CA ALA A 98 0.29 -8.02 14.14
C ALA A 98 -1.09 -7.37 14.34
N ALA A 99 -1.92 -7.40 13.30
CA ALA A 99 -3.26 -6.84 13.33
C ALA A 99 -4.23 -7.67 12.46
N PHE A 100 -5.49 -7.79 12.88
CA PHE A 100 -6.56 -8.21 11.98
C PHE A 100 -7.13 -7.00 11.25
N ILE A 101 -7.29 -7.14 9.94
CA ILE A 101 -8.01 -6.19 9.09
C ILE A 101 -9.08 -6.92 8.28
N SER A 102 -10.09 -6.19 7.81
CA SER A 102 -11.05 -6.76 6.86
C SER A 102 -10.40 -6.95 5.48
N THR A 103 -10.92 -7.91 4.72
CA THR A 103 -10.55 -8.12 3.32
C THR A 103 -10.76 -6.85 2.47
N GLU A 104 -11.83 -6.09 2.73
CA GLU A 104 -12.07 -4.79 2.10
C GLU A 104 -10.94 -3.78 2.41
N ARG A 105 -10.51 -3.69 3.67
CA ARG A 105 -9.43 -2.79 4.06
C ARG A 105 -8.10 -3.18 3.44
N TRP A 106 -7.86 -4.48 3.22
CA TRP A 106 -6.72 -4.97 2.46
C TRP A 106 -6.73 -4.44 1.02
N PHE A 107 -7.84 -4.59 0.29
CA PHE A 107 -7.95 -4.08 -1.09
C PHE A 107 -7.83 -2.55 -1.17
N ALA A 108 -8.44 -1.84 -0.21
CA ALA A 108 -8.29 -0.39 -0.13
C ALA A 108 -6.81 0.01 0.05
N ALA A 109 -6.08 -0.66 0.95
CA ALA A 109 -4.66 -0.42 1.15
C ALA A 109 -3.81 -0.77 -0.09
N MET A 110 -4.20 -1.79 -0.87
CA MET A 110 -3.53 -2.10 -2.13
C MET A 110 -3.67 -0.98 -3.16
N ASP A 111 -4.88 -0.45 -3.34
CA ASP A 111 -5.09 0.65 -4.29
C ASP A 111 -4.42 1.93 -3.81
N GLU A 112 -4.57 2.29 -2.53
CA GLU A 112 -3.88 3.43 -1.92
C GLU A 112 -2.34 3.32 -2.08
N GLY A 113 -1.78 2.14 -1.82
CA GLY A 113 -0.35 1.86 -1.99
C GLY A 113 0.10 2.01 -3.44
N ARG A 114 -0.66 1.47 -4.39
CA ARG A 114 -0.38 1.62 -5.83
C ARG A 114 -0.38 3.10 -6.25
N GLN A 115 -1.36 3.87 -5.80
CA GLN A 115 -1.44 5.31 -6.09
C GLN A 115 -0.26 6.08 -5.49
N GLN A 116 0.18 5.72 -4.29
CA GLN A 116 1.37 6.33 -3.68
C GLN A 116 2.65 6.00 -4.45
N THR A 117 2.82 4.75 -4.91
CA THR A 117 3.97 4.37 -5.74
C THR A 117 4.00 5.17 -7.04
N ILE A 118 2.86 5.29 -7.73
CA ILE A 118 2.76 6.09 -8.97
C ILE A 118 3.19 7.54 -8.70
N LYS A 119 2.64 8.18 -7.65
CA LYS A 119 3.00 9.56 -7.29
C LYS A 119 4.49 9.72 -6.95
N GLN A 120 5.10 8.74 -6.29
CA GLN A 120 6.52 8.76 -5.97
C GLN A 120 7.40 8.63 -7.23
N GLU A 121 6.99 7.77 -8.17
CA GLU A 121 7.67 7.63 -9.45
C GLU A 121 7.57 8.92 -10.30
N GLU A 122 6.41 9.55 -10.33
CA GLU A 122 6.20 10.85 -10.97
C GLU A 122 7.08 11.93 -10.33
N ALA A 123 7.04 12.08 -9.00
CA ALA A 123 7.87 13.03 -8.28
C ALA A 123 9.37 12.79 -8.49
N LYS A 124 9.80 11.52 -8.64
CA LYS A 124 11.18 11.19 -8.96
C LYS A 124 11.56 11.64 -10.36
N LYS A 125 10.70 11.40 -11.36
CA LYS A 125 10.90 11.88 -12.74
C LYS A 125 11.02 13.41 -12.78
N ASP A 126 10.12 14.12 -12.09
CA ASP A 126 10.14 15.58 -12.01
C ASP A 126 11.45 16.10 -11.38
N LYS A 127 11.92 15.43 -10.32
CA LYS A 127 13.19 15.79 -9.67
C LYS A 127 14.39 15.57 -10.59
N ASP A 128 14.38 14.48 -11.36
CA ASP A 128 15.47 14.18 -12.30
C ASP A 128 15.46 15.15 -13.49
N LEU A 129 14.28 15.52 -14.00
CA LEU A 129 14.13 16.56 -15.03
C LEU A 129 14.61 17.93 -14.52
N ALA A 130 14.21 18.33 -13.31
CA ALA A 130 14.66 19.59 -12.72
C ALA A 130 16.18 19.64 -12.58
N ARG A 131 16.82 18.52 -12.19
CA ARG A 131 18.29 18.42 -12.14
C ARG A 131 18.93 18.60 -13.51
N GLU A 132 18.33 18.06 -14.57
CA GLU A 132 18.83 18.21 -15.93
C GLU A 132 18.74 19.67 -16.41
N LEU A 133 17.59 20.31 -16.24
CA LEU A 133 17.39 21.71 -16.62
C LEU A 133 18.33 22.65 -15.87
N LEU A 134 18.55 22.44 -14.57
CA LEU A 134 19.51 23.22 -13.78
C LEU A 134 20.95 23.05 -14.27
N LYS A 135 21.33 21.85 -14.71
CA LYS A 135 22.65 21.62 -15.32
C LYS A 135 22.82 22.33 -16.66
N GLN A 136 21.74 22.46 -17.44
CA GLN A 136 21.77 23.19 -18.71
C GLN A 136 21.86 24.70 -18.47
N PHE A 137 21.16 25.23 -17.47
CA PHE A 137 21.20 26.66 -17.12
C PHE A 137 22.57 27.13 -16.60
N ASN A 138 23.30 26.26 -15.89
CA ASN A 138 24.62 26.57 -15.34
C ASN A 138 25.78 26.36 -16.33
N LYS A 139 25.49 26.15 -17.62
CA LYS A 139 26.47 26.10 -18.71
C LYS A 139 26.39 27.37 -19.55
#